data_AF-B7ID90-F1
#
_entry.id   AF-B7ID90-F1
#
_cell.length_a   1.000
_cell.length_b   1.000
_cell.length_c   1.000
_cell.angle_alpha   90.00
_cell.angle_beta   90.00
_cell.angle_gamma   90.00
#
_symmetry.space_group_name_H-M   'P 1'
#
loop_
_entity.id
_entity.type
_entity.pdbx_description
1 polymer ?
#
loop_
_entity_poly.entity_id
_entity_poly.type
_entity_poly.pdbx_seq_one_letter_code
_entity_poly.pdbx_strand_id
1 'polypeptide(L)'
;MRNIVENHVEEFLEILRYDKSHWGEFWSKTTNKYKFFKEIEEKLGEINFDSVERRELDKLLNDFREFAKENKDNVTTKIRKNAKELELNKEDFIVFLGVYPKDFDWIVVDFNGNYILFYNVYSLWKKGKLSKLSEAVYQAIIHFRNGEMNGIYYDKDELFDKLLDKLEKESKDDPVKYMRKICQYLYDEIPYYDWVGFYMINKDNVLELFEFVGEPTEHVKINIGEGICGQAAMLKDVFIVQDVSKETNYLSCSPKVKSEIVVPIFKNKEVIGELDIDSHYITPFDERDRKFLEKVCEDIPKIWDEKLLEER
;
A
#
# COMPACT_ATOMS: atom_id res chain seq x y z
N MET A 1 -0.15 -23.91 -17.61
CA MET A 1 -0.51 -22.68 -16.88
C MET A 1 0.47 -21.60 -17.31
N ARG A 2 0.03 -20.47 -17.85
CA ARG A 2 0.92 -19.31 -18.05
C ARG A 2 1.36 -18.79 -16.67
N ASN A 3 2.63 -18.45 -16.53
CA ASN A 3 3.11 -17.81 -15.31
C ASN A 3 2.60 -16.37 -15.28
N ILE A 4 1.96 -15.97 -14.18
CA ILE A 4 1.51 -14.59 -13.97
C ILE A 4 2.71 -13.64 -13.88
N VAL A 5 3.87 -14.14 -13.46
CA VAL A 5 5.12 -13.38 -13.34
C VAL A 5 6.12 -13.87 -14.38
N GLU A 6 6.59 -12.96 -15.20
CA GLU A 6 7.68 -13.16 -16.15
C GLU A 6 8.90 -12.36 -15.66
N ASN A 7 10.01 -13.05 -15.38
CA ASN A 7 11.23 -12.42 -14.90
C ASN A 7 12.28 -12.36 -16.01
N HIS A 8 12.55 -11.16 -16.49
CA HIS A 8 13.50 -10.89 -17.57
C HIS A 8 14.70 -10.07 -17.11
N VAL A 9 14.87 -9.80 -15.81
CA VAL A 9 15.92 -8.90 -15.30
C VAL A 9 17.33 -9.24 -15.82
N GLU A 10 17.76 -10.51 -15.75
CA GLU A 10 19.06 -10.91 -16.28
C GLU A 10 19.16 -10.78 -17.80
N GLU A 11 18.05 -10.98 -18.53
CA GLU A 11 18.01 -10.80 -19.98
C GLU A 11 18.29 -9.35 -20.36
N PHE A 12 17.69 -8.38 -19.66
CA PHE A 12 17.99 -6.97 -19.86
C PHE A 12 19.44 -6.62 -19.56
N LEU A 13 20.01 -7.25 -18.52
CA LEU A 13 21.39 -7.02 -18.11
C LEU A 13 22.42 -7.69 -19.03
N GLU A 14 22.00 -8.48 -20.03
CA GLU A 14 22.89 -8.92 -21.10
C GLU A 14 23.46 -7.77 -21.94
N ILE A 15 22.88 -6.56 -21.82
CA ILE A 15 23.45 -5.31 -22.37
C ILE A 15 24.92 -5.12 -21.98
N LEU A 16 25.32 -5.61 -20.81
CA LEU A 16 26.69 -5.55 -20.30
C LEU A 16 27.69 -6.35 -21.14
N ARG A 17 27.24 -7.30 -21.96
CA ARG A 17 28.09 -8.05 -22.91
C ARG A 17 28.52 -7.22 -24.12
N TYR A 18 27.86 -6.09 -24.37
CA TYR A 18 28.13 -5.21 -25.50
C TYR A 18 28.95 -3.99 -25.06
N ASP A 19 29.75 -3.44 -25.97
CA ASP A 19 30.35 -2.11 -25.73
C ASP A 19 29.25 -1.05 -25.53
N LYS A 20 29.50 -0.02 -24.71
CA LYS A 20 28.50 1.02 -24.39
C LYS A 20 27.99 1.73 -25.66
N SER A 21 28.82 1.88 -26.69
CA SER A 21 28.42 2.43 -27.99
C SER A 21 27.32 1.62 -28.71
N HIS A 22 27.13 0.34 -28.36
CA HIS A 22 26.15 -0.56 -28.97
C HIS A 22 24.91 -0.78 -28.10
N TRP A 23 24.81 -0.10 -26.95
CA TRP A 23 23.68 -0.27 -26.03
C TRP A 23 22.34 0.15 -26.63
N GLY A 24 22.33 1.20 -27.46
CA GLY A 24 21.13 1.60 -28.20
C GLY A 24 20.67 0.52 -29.20
N GLU A 25 21.59 -0.17 -29.87
CA GLU A 25 21.26 -1.27 -30.77
C GLU A 25 20.70 -2.48 -30.01
N PHE A 26 21.32 -2.83 -28.87
CA PHE A 26 20.79 -3.85 -27.98
C PHE A 26 19.37 -3.51 -27.54
N TRP A 27 19.13 -2.28 -27.07
CA TRP A 27 17.82 -1.85 -26.62
C TRP A 27 16.79 -1.90 -27.75
N SER A 28 17.14 -1.45 -28.97
CA SER A 28 16.26 -1.55 -30.13
C SER A 28 15.85 -3.01 -30.45
N LYS A 29 16.77 -3.97 -30.28
CA LYS A 29 16.43 -5.40 -30.42
C LYS A 29 15.46 -5.85 -29.32
N THR A 30 15.68 -5.41 -28.09
CA THR A 30 14.82 -5.70 -26.94
C THR A 30 13.41 -5.12 -27.10
N THR A 31 13.26 -3.87 -27.53
CA THR A 31 11.96 -3.25 -27.78
C THR A 31 11.22 -3.89 -28.96
N ASN A 32 11.94 -4.40 -29.96
CA ASN A 32 11.33 -5.18 -31.05
C ASN A 32 10.85 -6.56 -30.59
N LYS A 33 11.58 -7.21 -29.65
CA LYS A 33 11.16 -8.46 -29.02
C LYS A 33 9.93 -8.25 -28.14
N TYR A 34 9.95 -7.19 -27.33
CA TYR A 34 8.90 -6.83 -26.37
C TYR A 34 8.23 -5.52 -26.80
N LYS A 35 7.32 -5.61 -27.77
CA LYS A 35 6.73 -4.43 -28.43
C LYS A 35 6.03 -3.44 -27.49
N PHE A 36 5.58 -3.90 -26.32
CA PHE A 36 4.95 -3.04 -25.30
C PHE A 36 5.91 -1.98 -24.73
N PHE A 37 7.24 -2.12 -24.88
CA PHE A 37 8.17 -1.05 -24.47
C PHE A 37 7.98 0.24 -25.25
N LYS A 38 7.43 0.19 -26.47
CA LYS A 38 7.09 1.40 -27.22
C LYS A 38 6.06 2.25 -26.48
N GLU A 39 5.04 1.60 -25.89
CA GLU A 39 4.04 2.27 -25.04
C GLU A 39 4.68 2.87 -23.78
N ILE A 40 5.69 2.19 -23.20
CA ILE A 40 6.44 2.70 -22.04
C ILE A 40 7.27 3.92 -22.45
N GLU A 41 7.96 3.86 -23.59
CA GLU A 41 8.77 4.96 -24.14
C GLU A 41 7.90 6.18 -24.50
N GLU A 42 6.70 5.97 -25.03
CA GLU A 42 5.75 7.04 -25.30
C GLU A 42 5.28 7.75 -24.01
N LYS A 43 5.07 7.00 -22.93
CA LYS A 43 4.60 7.53 -21.64
C LYS A 43 5.72 8.15 -20.79
N LEU A 44 6.89 7.53 -20.75
CA LEU A 44 7.98 7.89 -19.84
C LEU A 44 9.22 8.46 -20.55
N GLY A 45 9.21 8.48 -21.89
CA GLY A 45 10.33 8.86 -22.75
C GLY A 45 11.34 7.72 -22.94
N GLU A 46 12.20 7.82 -23.96
CA GLU A 46 13.27 6.84 -24.23
C GLU A 46 14.40 6.84 -23.17
N ILE A 47 15.19 5.76 -23.14
CA ILE A 47 16.38 5.65 -22.28
C ILE A 47 17.54 6.42 -22.91
N ASN A 48 18.12 7.34 -22.15
CA ASN A 48 19.40 7.95 -22.50
C ASN A 48 20.57 7.12 -21.96
N PHE A 49 21.08 6.18 -22.76
CA PHE A 49 22.17 5.29 -22.35
C PHE A 49 23.50 6.03 -22.10
N ASP A 50 23.70 7.23 -22.64
CA ASP A 50 24.90 8.02 -22.35
C ASP A 50 24.99 8.35 -20.86
N SER A 51 23.83 8.59 -20.23
CA SER A 51 23.69 8.91 -18.79
C SER A 51 23.78 7.69 -17.86
N VAL A 52 23.76 6.47 -18.41
CA VAL A 52 23.77 5.23 -17.62
C VAL A 52 25.20 4.69 -17.52
N GLU A 53 25.70 4.52 -16.30
CA GLU A 53 27.06 4.02 -16.07
C GLU A 53 27.14 2.49 -16.14
N ARG A 54 28.16 1.95 -16.82
CA ARG A 54 28.36 0.47 -16.89
C ARG A 54 28.52 -0.15 -15.52
N ARG A 55 29.31 0.48 -14.67
CA ARG A 55 29.54 0.04 -13.29
C ARG A 55 28.25 -0.03 -12.48
N GLU A 56 27.26 0.80 -12.80
CA GLU A 56 25.96 0.80 -12.12
C GLU A 56 25.16 -0.45 -12.48
N LEU A 57 25.04 -0.76 -13.77
CA LEU A 57 24.36 -1.99 -14.22
C LEU A 57 25.11 -3.26 -13.80
N ASP A 58 26.45 -3.24 -13.75
CA ASP A 58 27.27 -4.36 -13.24
C ASP A 58 26.95 -4.65 -11.76
N LYS A 59 26.81 -3.61 -10.93
CA LYS A 59 26.42 -3.77 -9.53
C LYS A 59 25.02 -4.34 -9.40
N LEU A 60 24.05 -3.79 -10.13
CA LEU A 60 22.68 -4.30 -10.17
C LEU A 60 22.66 -5.79 -10.54
N LEU A 61 23.43 -6.22 -11.54
CA LEU A 61 23.49 -7.64 -11.92
C LEU A 61 24.02 -8.53 -10.81
N ASN A 62 25.07 -8.10 -10.11
CA ASN A 62 25.65 -8.86 -9.01
C ASN A 62 24.67 -8.97 -7.84
N ASP A 63 24.11 -7.83 -7.40
CA ASP A 63 23.18 -7.74 -6.29
C ASP A 63 21.90 -8.54 -6.59
N PHE A 64 21.40 -8.46 -7.84
CA PHE A 64 20.24 -9.24 -8.29
C PHE A 64 20.49 -10.74 -8.27
N ARG A 65 21.68 -11.19 -8.69
CA ARG A 65 22.05 -12.61 -8.65
C ARG A 65 22.19 -13.14 -7.23
N GLU A 66 22.72 -12.33 -6.33
CA GLU A 66 22.79 -12.66 -4.90
C GLU A 66 21.38 -12.78 -4.31
N PHE A 67 20.55 -11.76 -4.50
CA PHE A 67 19.14 -11.78 -4.12
C PHE A 67 18.40 -13.00 -4.68
N ALA A 68 18.53 -13.30 -5.98
CA ALA A 68 17.83 -14.41 -6.63
C ALA A 68 18.28 -15.78 -6.11
N LYS A 69 19.53 -15.94 -5.68
CA LYS A 69 20.01 -17.18 -5.04
C LYS A 69 19.33 -17.41 -3.69
N GLU A 70 19.12 -16.36 -2.93
CA GLU A 70 18.51 -16.39 -1.60
C GLU A 70 16.97 -16.44 -1.65
N ASN A 71 16.35 -15.92 -2.72
CA ASN A 71 14.91 -15.65 -2.79
C ASN A 71 14.21 -16.33 -3.98
N LYS A 72 14.65 -17.53 -4.38
CA LYS A 72 14.30 -18.22 -5.65
C LYS A 72 12.82 -18.24 -6.05
N ASP A 73 11.87 -18.10 -5.12
CA ASP A 73 10.43 -18.25 -5.39
C ASP A 73 9.51 -17.19 -4.72
N ASN A 74 10.05 -16.11 -4.14
CA ASN A 74 9.23 -15.26 -3.26
C ASN A 74 8.11 -14.48 -4.00
N VAL A 75 8.40 -13.88 -5.15
CA VAL A 75 7.42 -13.05 -5.88
C VAL A 75 6.26 -13.90 -6.39
N THR A 76 6.56 -14.97 -7.11
CA THR A 76 5.55 -15.87 -7.68
C THR A 76 4.75 -16.58 -6.59
N THR A 77 5.39 -16.99 -5.49
CA THR A 77 4.69 -17.65 -4.38
C THR A 77 3.75 -16.70 -3.66
N LYS A 78 4.19 -15.46 -3.35
CA LYS A 78 3.36 -14.44 -2.70
C LYS A 78 2.14 -14.08 -3.55
N ILE A 79 2.33 -13.84 -4.85
CA ILE A 79 1.23 -13.54 -5.78
C ILE A 79 0.27 -14.72 -5.89
N ARG A 80 0.78 -15.97 -6.02
CA ARG A 80 -0.08 -17.16 -6.11
C ARG A 80 -0.89 -17.39 -4.83
N LYS A 81 -0.31 -17.17 -3.66
CA LYS A 81 -1.00 -17.34 -2.37
C LYS A 81 -2.19 -16.38 -2.25
N ASN A 82 -2.04 -15.16 -2.75
CA ASN A 82 -3.05 -14.10 -2.64
C ASN A 82 -3.88 -13.90 -3.93
N ALA A 83 -3.72 -14.78 -4.93
CA ALA A 83 -4.34 -14.60 -6.24
C ALA A 83 -5.88 -14.61 -6.20
N LYS A 84 -6.47 -15.33 -5.25
CA LYS A 84 -7.93 -15.35 -5.04
C LYS A 84 -8.45 -14.04 -4.46
N GLU A 85 -7.70 -13.44 -3.54
CA GLU A 85 -8.09 -12.18 -2.88
C GLU A 85 -7.92 -10.99 -3.82
N LEU A 86 -6.91 -11.03 -4.68
CA LEU A 86 -6.67 -10.04 -5.71
C LEU A 86 -7.58 -10.19 -6.94
N GLU A 87 -8.51 -11.16 -6.92
CA GLU A 87 -9.42 -11.48 -8.02
C GLU A 87 -8.72 -11.58 -9.40
N LEU A 88 -7.54 -12.21 -9.41
CA LEU A 88 -6.74 -12.33 -10.63
C LEU A 88 -7.39 -13.34 -11.58
N ASN A 89 -8.17 -12.89 -12.58
CA ASN A 89 -8.46 -13.80 -13.69
C ASN A 89 -7.20 -13.93 -14.54
N LYS A 90 -6.87 -15.17 -14.91
CA LYS A 90 -5.61 -15.51 -15.60
C LYS A 90 -5.47 -14.90 -17.01
N GLU A 91 -6.52 -14.24 -17.49
CA GLU A 91 -6.57 -13.56 -18.79
C GLU A 91 -6.40 -12.03 -18.65
N ASP A 92 -6.32 -11.48 -17.44
CA ASP A 92 -6.43 -10.04 -17.21
C ASP A 92 -5.09 -9.29 -17.34
N PHE A 93 -3.97 -9.86 -16.86
CA PHE A 93 -2.66 -9.21 -16.97
C PHE A 93 -1.44 -10.12 -16.70
N ILE A 94 -0.25 -9.63 -17.07
CA ILE A 94 1.06 -10.22 -16.77
C ILE A 94 1.89 -9.24 -15.93
N VAL A 95 2.57 -9.75 -14.90
CA VAL A 95 3.62 -9.02 -14.18
C VAL A 95 4.95 -9.29 -14.87
N PHE A 96 5.57 -8.24 -15.40
CA PHE A 96 6.83 -8.31 -16.13
C PHE A 96 7.94 -7.64 -15.33
N LEU A 97 8.88 -8.42 -14.79
CA LEU A 97 10.03 -7.89 -14.08
C LEU A 97 11.16 -7.61 -15.08
N GLY A 98 11.61 -6.36 -15.16
CA GLY A 98 12.69 -5.97 -16.06
C GLY A 98 13.51 -4.80 -15.52
N VAL A 99 14.36 -4.27 -16.39
CA VAL A 99 15.26 -3.15 -16.08
C VAL A 99 14.95 -2.02 -17.05
N TYR A 100 14.60 -0.86 -16.50
CA TYR A 100 14.44 0.38 -17.23
C TYR A 100 15.18 1.48 -16.47
N PRO A 101 16.34 1.97 -16.92
CA PRO A 101 17.15 2.96 -16.20
C PRO A 101 16.53 4.37 -16.13
N LYS A 102 15.40 4.49 -15.44
CA LYS A 102 14.66 5.72 -15.11
C LYS A 102 14.00 5.61 -13.74
N ASP A 103 13.61 6.76 -13.20
CA ASP A 103 13.05 6.91 -11.86
C ASP A 103 11.53 6.68 -11.84
N PHE A 104 11.13 5.41 -11.98
CA PHE A 104 9.77 4.93 -11.73
C PHE A 104 9.84 3.47 -11.28
N ASP A 105 8.89 3.01 -10.46
CA ASP A 105 8.94 1.64 -9.95
C ASP A 105 8.07 0.68 -10.75
N TRP A 106 6.88 1.11 -11.18
CA TRP A 106 6.02 0.26 -12.00
C TRP A 106 5.09 1.08 -12.90
N ILE A 107 4.69 0.47 -14.01
CA ILE A 107 3.74 1.01 -14.98
C ILE A 107 2.92 -0.13 -15.58
N VAL A 108 1.66 0.16 -15.87
CA VAL A 108 0.76 -0.72 -16.61
C VAL A 108 0.55 -0.17 -18.02
N VAL A 109 0.72 -1.05 -19.00
CA VAL A 109 0.42 -0.77 -20.40
C VAL A 109 -0.62 -1.76 -20.90
N ASP A 110 -1.60 -1.26 -21.66
CA ASP A 110 -2.51 -2.11 -22.43
C ASP A 110 -1.79 -2.49 -23.73
N PHE A 111 -1.59 -3.78 -23.94
CA PHE A 111 -0.98 -4.29 -25.15
C PHE A 111 -1.88 -5.34 -25.79
N ASN A 112 -2.63 -4.93 -26.82
CA ASN A 112 -3.60 -5.75 -27.53
C ASN A 112 -4.68 -6.35 -26.61
N GLY A 113 -5.24 -5.55 -25.69
CA GLY A 113 -6.29 -5.99 -24.78
C GLY A 113 -5.79 -6.88 -23.64
N ASN A 114 -4.48 -6.92 -23.41
CA ASN A 114 -3.86 -7.58 -22.27
C ASN A 114 -3.05 -6.54 -21.49
N TYR A 115 -3.27 -6.42 -20.19
CA TYR A 115 -2.47 -5.52 -19.38
C TYR A 115 -1.10 -6.13 -19.05
N ILE A 116 -0.06 -5.32 -19.11
CA ILE A 116 1.30 -5.69 -18.71
C ILE A 116 1.70 -4.73 -17.59
N LEU A 117 1.81 -5.25 -16.38
CA LEU A 117 2.38 -4.54 -15.24
C LEU A 117 3.90 -4.74 -15.29
N PHE A 118 4.59 -3.77 -15.89
CA PHE A 118 6.04 -3.73 -15.88
C PHE A 118 6.52 -3.20 -14.54
N TYR A 119 7.31 -4.01 -13.82
CA TYR A 119 7.98 -3.60 -12.59
C TYR A 119 9.47 -3.38 -12.87
N ASN A 120 9.91 -2.15 -12.62
CA ASN A 120 11.27 -1.69 -12.85
C ASN A 120 12.18 -2.03 -11.65
N VAL A 121 12.88 -3.16 -11.75
CA VAL A 121 13.78 -3.63 -10.69
C VAL A 121 14.96 -2.68 -10.47
N TYR A 122 15.35 -1.92 -11.50
CA TYR A 122 16.40 -0.91 -11.40
C TYR A 122 16.08 0.16 -10.37
N SER A 123 14.87 0.75 -10.43
CA SER A 123 14.48 1.82 -9.50
C SER A 123 14.40 1.31 -8.06
N LEU A 124 13.86 0.11 -7.85
CA LEU A 124 13.80 -0.49 -6.52
C LEU A 124 15.20 -0.78 -5.95
N TRP A 125 16.12 -1.27 -6.78
CA TRP A 125 17.51 -1.48 -6.39
C TRP A 125 18.22 -0.16 -6.06
N LYS A 126 18.00 0.91 -6.84
CA LYS A 126 18.54 2.25 -6.57
C LYS A 126 18.13 2.79 -5.20
N LYS A 127 16.94 2.42 -4.73
CA LYS A 127 16.42 2.74 -3.39
C LYS A 127 17.01 1.86 -2.27
N GLY A 128 17.85 0.88 -2.60
CA GLY A 128 18.37 -0.10 -1.64
C GLY A 128 17.31 -1.11 -1.17
N LYS A 129 16.21 -1.27 -1.93
CA LYS A 129 15.02 -2.02 -1.54
C LYS A 129 14.83 -3.33 -2.31
N LEU A 130 15.89 -3.87 -2.90
CA LEU A 130 15.79 -5.09 -3.71
C LEU A 130 15.23 -6.29 -2.92
N SER A 131 15.56 -6.41 -1.63
CA SER A 131 15.00 -7.44 -0.74
C SER A 131 13.47 -7.35 -0.58
N LYS A 132 12.87 -6.17 -0.85
CA LYS A 132 11.44 -5.91 -0.79
C LYS A 132 10.73 -6.18 -2.13
N LEU A 133 11.41 -6.68 -3.17
CA LEU A 133 10.84 -6.87 -4.52
C LEU A 133 9.48 -7.59 -4.52
N SER A 134 9.34 -8.66 -3.74
CA SER A 134 8.07 -9.39 -3.67
C SER A 134 6.93 -8.58 -3.06
N GLU A 135 7.23 -7.74 -2.07
CA GLU A 135 6.26 -6.85 -1.46
C GLU A 135 5.92 -5.70 -2.40
N ALA A 136 6.93 -5.12 -3.04
CA ALA A 136 6.77 -3.98 -3.92
C ALA A 136 5.95 -4.32 -5.17
N VAL A 137 6.15 -5.51 -5.75
CA VAL A 137 5.30 -6.04 -6.82
C VAL A 137 3.88 -6.30 -6.34
N TYR A 138 3.70 -6.85 -5.14
CA TYR A 138 2.37 -7.09 -4.57
C TYR A 138 1.60 -5.78 -4.36
N GLN A 139 2.27 -4.74 -3.84
CA GLN A 139 1.71 -3.40 -3.73
C GLN A 139 1.31 -2.85 -5.10
N ALA A 140 2.18 -2.93 -6.11
CA ALA A 140 1.83 -2.50 -7.47
C ALA A 140 0.56 -3.17 -8.02
N ILE A 141 0.35 -4.46 -7.72
CA ILE A 141 -0.86 -5.18 -8.12
C ILE A 141 -2.10 -4.63 -7.39
N ILE A 142 -2.01 -4.38 -6.08
CA ILE A 142 -3.10 -3.78 -5.30
C ILE A 142 -3.50 -2.42 -5.89
N HIS A 143 -2.52 -1.57 -6.19
CA HIS A 143 -2.74 -0.26 -6.81
C HIS A 143 -3.36 -0.38 -8.21
N PHE A 144 -2.85 -1.28 -9.05
CA PHE A 144 -3.44 -1.54 -10.36
C PHE A 144 -4.90 -2.00 -10.27
N ARG A 145 -5.23 -2.87 -9.32
CA ARG A 145 -6.61 -3.31 -9.07
C ARG A 145 -7.51 -2.17 -8.57
N ASN A 146 -6.94 -1.10 -8.04
CA ASN A 146 -7.67 0.11 -7.70
C ASN A 146 -7.78 1.11 -8.87
N GLY A 147 -7.26 0.78 -10.04
CA GLY A 147 -7.36 1.59 -11.26
C GLY A 147 -6.13 2.43 -11.59
N GLU A 148 -5.05 2.32 -10.80
CA GLU A 148 -3.82 3.05 -11.07
C GLU A 148 -2.99 2.41 -12.18
N MET A 149 -2.41 3.23 -13.05
CA MET A 149 -1.66 2.77 -14.21
C MET A 149 -0.14 2.93 -14.07
N ASN A 150 0.34 3.53 -12.98
CA ASN A 150 1.75 3.65 -12.63
C ASN A 150 1.87 4.04 -11.16
N GLY A 151 3.06 3.88 -10.59
CA GLY A 151 3.31 4.33 -9.23
C GLY A 151 4.73 4.09 -8.74
N ILE A 152 4.92 4.44 -7.47
CA ILE A 152 6.14 4.21 -6.70
C ILE A 152 5.85 3.27 -5.52
N TYR A 153 6.85 2.49 -5.15
CA TYR A 153 6.87 1.69 -3.94
C TYR A 153 7.13 2.56 -2.73
N TYR A 154 6.33 2.33 -1.69
CA TYR A 154 6.56 2.83 -0.34
C TYR A 154 6.73 1.66 0.63
N ASP A 155 7.75 1.72 1.48
CA ASP A 155 7.98 0.76 2.55
C ASP A 155 7.14 1.16 3.76
N LYS A 156 6.17 0.31 4.15
CA LYS A 156 5.25 0.61 5.25
C LYS A 156 5.99 0.85 6.56
N ASP A 157 7.03 0.06 6.85
CA ASP A 157 7.78 0.19 8.10
C ASP A 157 8.41 1.58 8.21
N GLU A 158 9.05 2.06 7.12
CA GLU A 158 9.66 3.40 7.09
C GLU A 158 8.61 4.52 7.13
N LEU A 159 7.48 4.33 6.45
CA LEU A 159 6.38 5.30 6.45
C LEU A 159 5.78 5.45 7.85
N PHE A 160 5.52 4.34 8.53
CA PHE A 160 4.96 4.30 9.87
C PHE A 160 5.92 4.85 10.91
N ASP A 161 7.20 4.48 10.87
CA ASP A 161 8.23 5.03 11.77
C ASP A 161 8.31 6.55 11.64
N LYS A 162 8.33 7.08 10.41
CA LYS A 162 8.32 8.52 10.14
C LYS A 162 7.08 9.22 10.70
N LEU A 163 5.91 8.59 10.58
CA LEU A 163 4.65 9.14 11.09
C LEU A 163 4.60 9.13 12.62
N LEU A 164 5.06 8.06 13.28
CA LEU A 164 5.19 8.01 14.74
C LEU A 164 6.13 9.11 15.24
N ASP A 165 7.29 9.27 14.61
CA ASP A 165 8.24 10.36 14.91
C ASP A 165 7.64 11.76 14.76
N LYS A 166 6.70 11.92 13.83
CA LYS A 166 6.00 13.19 13.58
C LYS A 166 4.95 13.44 14.67
N LEU A 167 4.15 12.42 15.00
CA LEU A 167 3.12 12.47 16.04
C LEU A 167 3.71 12.67 17.45
N GLU A 168 4.88 12.10 17.74
CA GLU A 168 5.55 12.29 19.03
C GLU A 168 5.91 13.77 19.29
N LYS A 169 6.18 14.53 18.23
CA LYS A 169 6.53 15.95 18.30
C LYS A 169 5.31 16.87 18.43
N GLU A 170 4.10 16.33 18.30
CA GLU A 170 2.87 17.11 18.38
C GLU A 170 2.46 17.42 19.82
N SER A 171 1.97 18.65 20.06
CA SER A 171 1.42 19.03 21.37
C SER A 171 0.14 18.25 21.64
N LYS A 172 0.04 17.75 22.86
CA LYS A 172 -1.08 16.95 23.39
C LYS A 172 -1.94 17.74 24.39
N ASP A 173 -1.70 19.04 24.52
CA ASP A 173 -2.38 19.92 25.48
C ASP A 173 -3.85 20.17 25.12
N ASP A 174 -4.16 20.07 23.82
CA ASP A 174 -5.51 20.16 23.26
C ASP A 174 -5.84 18.80 22.63
N PRO A 175 -6.61 17.92 23.32
CA PRO A 175 -6.92 16.59 22.84
C PRO A 175 -7.68 16.58 21.51
N VAL A 176 -8.60 17.54 21.32
CA VAL A 176 -9.42 17.70 20.10
C VAL A 176 -8.48 17.95 18.91
N LYS A 177 -7.59 18.93 19.06
CA LYS A 177 -6.62 19.29 18.02
C LYS A 177 -5.63 18.17 17.75
N TYR A 178 -5.16 17.46 18.78
CA TYR A 178 -4.23 16.34 18.63
C TYR A 178 -4.88 15.18 17.86
N MET A 179 -6.10 14.79 18.21
CA MET A 179 -6.85 13.73 17.52
C MET A 179 -7.14 14.12 16.06
N ARG A 180 -7.55 15.37 15.79
CA ARG A 180 -7.68 15.87 14.41
C ARG A 180 -6.37 15.79 13.63
N LYS A 181 -5.24 16.13 14.26
CA LYS A 181 -3.91 16.02 13.62
C LYS A 181 -3.52 14.59 13.32
N ILE A 182 -3.85 13.64 14.19
CA ILE A 182 -3.66 12.21 13.91
C ILE A 182 -4.44 11.84 12.64
N CYS A 183 -5.75 12.12 12.60
CA CYS A 183 -6.56 11.82 11.41
C CYS A 183 -5.97 12.44 10.14
N GLN A 184 -5.55 13.71 10.21
CA GLN A 184 -4.96 14.41 9.06
C GLN A 184 -3.64 13.78 8.60
N TYR A 185 -2.73 13.43 9.50
CA TYR A 185 -1.45 12.82 9.13
C TYR A 185 -1.61 11.42 8.57
N LEU A 186 -2.50 10.62 9.15
CA LEU A 186 -2.81 9.29 8.65
C LEU A 186 -3.43 9.37 7.25
N TYR A 187 -4.40 10.26 7.04
CA TYR A 187 -5.06 10.46 5.75
C TYR A 187 -4.11 11.02 4.67
N ASP A 188 -3.31 12.03 4.99
CA ASP A 188 -2.47 12.72 3.99
C ASP A 188 -1.24 11.90 3.58
N GLU A 189 -0.66 11.11 4.49
CA GLU A 189 0.63 10.45 4.25
C GLU A 189 0.52 8.95 3.91
N ILE A 190 -0.61 8.29 4.20
CA ILE A 190 -0.78 6.86 3.90
C ILE A 190 -1.66 6.70 2.65
N PRO A 191 -1.10 6.27 1.49
CA PRO A 191 -1.78 6.35 0.20
C PRO A 191 -3.06 5.51 0.04
N TYR A 192 -3.33 4.63 0.98
CA TYR A 192 -4.46 3.71 0.98
C TYR A 192 -5.40 3.95 2.16
N TYR A 193 -5.24 5.04 2.91
CA TYR A 193 -6.20 5.46 3.94
C TYR A 193 -7.11 6.52 3.32
N ASP A 194 -8.36 6.17 3.08
CA ASP A 194 -9.33 6.99 2.36
C ASP A 194 -10.40 7.60 3.29
N TRP A 195 -10.48 7.12 4.52
CA TRP A 195 -11.19 7.74 5.63
C TRP A 195 -10.46 7.38 6.93
N VAL A 196 -10.33 8.34 7.84
CA VAL A 196 -9.71 8.11 9.15
C VAL A 196 -10.51 8.85 10.20
N GLY A 197 -10.98 8.17 11.25
CA GLY A 197 -11.75 8.83 12.28
C GLY A 197 -11.74 8.13 13.63
N PHE A 198 -12.02 8.92 14.66
CA PHE A 198 -12.25 8.44 16.01
C PHE A 198 -13.74 8.38 16.29
N TYR A 199 -14.18 7.23 16.76
CA TYR A 199 -15.46 7.06 17.43
C TYR A 199 -15.21 6.89 18.93
N MET A 200 -15.90 7.66 19.76
CA MET A 200 -15.71 7.63 21.21
C MET A 200 -17.02 7.21 21.88
N ILE A 201 -16.94 6.37 22.91
CA ILE A 201 -18.14 5.89 23.61
C ILE A 201 -18.71 7.04 24.45
N ASN A 202 -19.98 7.33 24.22
CA ASN A 202 -20.71 8.35 24.98
C ASN A 202 -21.46 7.77 26.20
N LYS A 203 -22.15 8.62 26.96
CA LYS A 203 -22.90 8.23 28.16
C LYS A 203 -24.06 7.26 27.92
N ASP A 204 -24.57 7.17 26.70
CA ASP A 204 -25.63 6.24 26.30
C ASP A 204 -25.05 4.88 25.86
N ASN A 205 -23.73 4.69 26.03
CA ASN A 205 -22.99 3.50 25.65
C ASN A 205 -23.13 3.18 24.14
N VAL A 206 -23.01 4.22 23.31
CA VAL A 206 -22.90 4.11 21.85
C VAL A 206 -21.62 4.80 21.38
N LEU A 207 -21.08 4.34 20.26
CA LEU A 207 -19.94 4.98 19.59
C LEU A 207 -20.43 6.26 18.91
N GLU A 208 -19.81 7.39 19.19
CA GLU A 208 -20.14 8.69 18.61
C GLU A 208 -18.94 9.29 17.89
N LEU A 209 -19.16 9.72 16.64
CA LEU A 209 -18.12 10.27 15.79
C LEU A 209 -17.53 11.54 16.40
N PHE A 210 -16.22 11.54 16.59
CA PHE A 210 -15.50 12.64 17.23
C PHE A 210 -14.66 13.44 16.23
N GLU A 211 -13.46 13.01 15.89
CA GLU A 211 -12.61 13.66 14.89
C GLU A 211 -12.40 12.75 13.71
N PHE A 212 -12.49 13.28 12.49
CA PHE A 212 -12.28 12.49 11.28
C PHE A 212 -11.75 13.33 10.12
N VAL A 213 -11.12 12.68 9.15
CA VAL A 213 -10.74 13.23 7.85
C VAL A 213 -11.15 12.22 6.78
N GLY A 214 -11.86 12.69 5.75
CA GLY A 214 -12.45 11.85 4.70
C GLY A 214 -13.81 12.37 4.27
N GLU A 215 -14.53 11.58 3.46
CA GLU A 215 -15.91 11.90 3.08
C GLU A 215 -16.83 11.94 4.31
N PRO A 216 -17.83 12.85 4.38
CA PRO A 216 -18.81 12.83 5.45
C PRO A 216 -19.55 11.49 5.54
N THR A 217 -19.82 11.02 6.75
CA THR A 217 -20.52 9.76 7.01
C THR A 217 -21.87 10.00 7.69
N GLU A 218 -22.87 9.17 7.37
CA GLU A 218 -24.17 9.17 8.04
C GLU A 218 -24.14 8.45 9.39
N HIS A 219 -23.11 7.64 9.64
CA HIS A 219 -22.96 6.84 10.86
C HIS A 219 -22.35 7.67 11.99
N VAL A 220 -23.02 8.77 12.37
CA VAL A 220 -22.55 9.66 13.44
C VAL A 220 -22.64 8.98 14.81
N LYS A 221 -23.59 8.05 14.98
CA LYS A 221 -23.72 7.20 16.17
C LYS A 221 -23.88 5.74 15.74
N ILE A 222 -23.13 4.84 16.37
CA ILE A 222 -23.13 3.41 16.07
C ILE A 222 -23.39 2.65 17.37
N ASN A 223 -24.37 1.74 17.38
CA ASN A 223 -24.63 0.93 18.56
C ASN A 223 -23.53 -0.13 18.74
N ILE A 224 -23.24 -0.48 19.99
CA ILE A 224 -22.31 -1.58 20.29
C ILE A 224 -22.86 -2.89 19.68
N GLY A 225 -21.99 -3.61 18.97
CA GLY A 225 -22.30 -4.82 18.20
C GLY A 225 -22.80 -4.58 16.76
N GLU A 226 -23.12 -3.34 16.38
CA GLU A 226 -23.59 -2.98 15.04
C GLU A 226 -22.41 -2.56 14.14
N GLY A 227 -22.37 -3.04 12.89
CA GLY A 227 -21.23 -2.73 12.03
C GLY A 227 -19.95 -3.48 12.44
N ILE A 228 -18.84 -3.14 11.78
CA ILE A 228 -17.51 -3.61 12.15
C ILE A 228 -17.02 -2.84 13.37
N CYS A 229 -17.17 -1.51 13.37
CA CYS A 229 -16.99 -0.61 14.51
C CYS A 229 -17.64 -1.14 15.81
N GLY A 230 -18.96 -1.33 15.84
CA GLY A 230 -19.64 -1.84 17.03
C GLY A 230 -19.21 -3.25 17.42
N GLN A 231 -18.85 -4.12 16.48
CA GLN A 231 -18.29 -5.44 16.78
C GLN A 231 -16.92 -5.36 17.44
N ALA A 232 -16.03 -4.49 16.96
CA ALA A 232 -14.71 -4.26 17.52
C ALA A 232 -14.81 -3.77 18.98
N ALA A 233 -15.69 -2.80 19.23
CA ALA A 233 -15.97 -2.33 20.59
C ALA A 233 -16.58 -3.42 21.49
N MET A 234 -17.49 -4.24 20.97
CA MET A 234 -18.14 -5.33 21.74
C MET A 234 -17.16 -6.46 22.10
N LEU A 235 -16.35 -6.89 21.14
CA LEU A 235 -15.43 -8.02 21.28
C LEU A 235 -14.07 -7.61 21.88
N LYS A 236 -13.81 -6.30 21.97
CA LYS A 236 -12.58 -5.74 22.53
C LYS A 236 -11.33 -6.24 21.80
N ASP A 237 -11.39 -6.32 20.48
CA ASP A 237 -10.28 -6.76 19.63
C ASP A 237 -10.20 -5.89 18.36
N VAL A 238 -9.03 -5.89 17.73
CA VAL A 238 -8.81 -5.24 16.44
C VAL A 238 -9.50 -6.04 15.34
N PHE A 239 -10.23 -5.34 14.48
CA PHE A 239 -10.85 -5.93 13.29
C PHE A 239 -10.09 -5.48 12.05
N ILE A 240 -9.70 -6.43 11.20
CA ILE A 240 -9.10 -6.16 9.89
C ILE A 240 -9.96 -6.85 8.84
N VAL A 241 -10.77 -6.06 8.15
CA VAL A 241 -11.67 -6.52 7.10
C VAL A 241 -11.00 -6.24 5.75
N GLN A 242 -10.51 -7.29 5.10
CA GLN A 242 -9.78 -7.14 3.83
C GLN A 242 -10.68 -6.91 2.61
N ASP A 243 -11.98 -7.23 2.75
CA ASP A 243 -13.01 -7.04 1.72
C ASP A 243 -14.39 -6.91 2.39
N VAL A 244 -14.86 -5.67 2.54
CA VAL A 244 -16.16 -5.38 3.20
C VAL A 244 -17.36 -5.97 2.46
N SER A 245 -17.22 -6.28 1.16
CA SER A 245 -18.31 -6.91 0.39
C SER A 245 -18.59 -8.35 0.84
N LYS A 246 -17.66 -8.97 1.56
CA LYS A 246 -17.80 -10.32 2.12
C LYS A 246 -18.39 -10.32 3.54
N GLU A 247 -18.54 -9.16 4.16
CA GLU A 247 -18.98 -9.05 5.55
C GLU A 247 -20.51 -8.92 5.66
N THR A 248 -21.11 -9.75 6.50
CA THR A 248 -22.58 -9.78 6.67
C THR A 248 -23.09 -8.74 7.65
N ASN A 249 -22.22 -8.22 8.51
CA ASN A 249 -22.55 -7.20 9.51
C ASN A 249 -21.94 -5.84 9.18
N TYR A 250 -21.64 -5.57 7.90
CA TYR A 250 -21.03 -4.31 7.49
C TYR A 250 -22.08 -3.20 7.39
N LEU A 251 -21.82 -2.07 8.06
CA LEU A 251 -22.60 -0.84 7.91
C LEU A 251 -22.01 -0.05 6.74
N SER A 252 -22.60 -0.20 5.55
CA SER A 252 -22.10 0.48 4.37
C SER A 252 -22.30 2.00 4.45
N CYS A 253 -21.18 2.75 4.43
CA CYS A 253 -21.17 4.21 4.40
C CYS A 253 -21.05 4.75 2.96
N SER A 254 -20.25 4.05 2.13
CA SER A 254 -19.93 4.46 0.77
C SER A 254 -19.63 3.24 -0.10
N PRO A 255 -20.07 3.22 -1.37
CA PRO A 255 -19.74 2.13 -2.30
C PRO A 255 -18.26 2.09 -2.69
N LYS A 256 -17.47 3.12 -2.33
CA LYS A 256 -16.03 3.17 -2.62
C LYS A 256 -15.21 2.38 -1.62
N VAL A 257 -15.68 2.24 -0.38
CA VAL A 257 -14.96 1.51 0.68
C VAL A 257 -14.92 0.03 0.33
N LYS A 258 -13.72 -0.53 0.35
CA LYS A 258 -13.44 -1.94 0.03
C LYS A 258 -12.84 -2.70 1.19
N SER A 259 -12.15 -2.04 2.11
CA SER A 259 -11.60 -2.66 3.32
C SER A 259 -11.64 -1.68 4.48
N GLU A 260 -11.62 -2.21 5.70
CA GLU A 260 -11.74 -1.45 6.95
C GLU A 260 -10.79 -2.04 8.00
N ILE A 261 -10.15 -1.18 8.81
CA ILE A 261 -9.44 -1.58 10.02
C ILE A 261 -9.92 -0.75 11.21
N VAL A 262 -10.37 -1.43 12.26
CA VAL A 262 -10.86 -0.79 13.48
C VAL A 262 -9.97 -1.20 14.65
N VAL A 263 -9.45 -0.20 15.37
CA VAL A 263 -8.55 -0.37 16.52
C VAL A 263 -9.20 0.20 17.78
N PRO A 264 -9.70 -0.67 18.70
CA PRO A 264 -10.26 -0.22 19.96
C PRO A 264 -9.24 0.49 20.85
N ILE A 265 -9.70 1.54 21.54
CA ILE A 265 -8.91 2.36 22.48
C ILE A 265 -9.33 2.00 23.89
N PHE A 266 -8.35 1.61 24.71
CA PHE A 266 -8.60 1.08 26.06
C PHE A 266 -8.22 2.06 27.17
N LYS A 267 -9.10 2.22 28.17
CA LYS A 267 -8.79 2.85 29.46
C LYS A 267 -9.25 1.91 30.57
N ASN A 268 -8.33 1.52 31.45
CA ASN A 268 -8.61 0.59 32.56
C ASN A 268 -9.27 -0.74 32.13
N LYS A 269 -8.88 -1.30 30.96
CA LYS A 269 -9.42 -2.52 30.33
C LYS A 269 -10.85 -2.41 29.76
N GLU A 270 -11.43 -1.22 29.80
CA GLU A 270 -12.67 -0.92 29.10
C GLU A 270 -12.36 -0.16 27.80
N VAL A 271 -13.15 -0.44 26.78
CA VAL A 271 -13.10 0.32 25.52
C VAL A 271 -13.73 1.68 25.80
N ILE A 272 -13.04 2.75 25.42
CA ILE A 272 -13.54 4.14 25.53
C ILE A 272 -13.83 4.76 24.16
N GLY A 273 -13.48 4.05 23.09
CA GLY A 273 -13.60 4.48 21.71
C GLY A 273 -12.75 3.59 20.81
N GLU A 274 -12.57 4.01 19.57
CA GLU A 274 -11.80 3.32 18.54
C GLU A 274 -11.28 4.32 17.50
N LEU A 275 -10.19 3.91 16.85
CA LEU A 275 -9.72 4.52 15.61
C LEU A 275 -10.15 3.61 14.46
N ASP A 276 -10.94 4.17 13.57
CA ASP A 276 -11.48 3.52 12.38
C ASP A 276 -10.86 4.10 11.11
N ILE A 277 -10.54 3.23 10.16
CA ILE A 277 -9.90 3.57 8.89
C ILE A 277 -10.51 2.74 7.77
N ASP A 278 -11.09 3.45 6.80
CA ASP A 278 -11.55 2.87 5.55
C ASP A 278 -10.49 3.01 4.45
N SER A 279 -10.49 2.04 3.55
CA SER A 279 -9.71 2.07 2.32
C SER A 279 -10.54 1.74 1.09
N HIS A 280 -10.26 2.42 -0.01
CA HIS A 280 -10.77 2.10 -1.34
C HIS A 280 -10.06 0.90 -1.98
N TYR A 281 -9.02 0.38 -1.34
CA TYR A 281 -8.25 -0.77 -1.83
C TYR A 281 -8.76 -2.06 -1.19
N ILE A 282 -8.62 -3.18 -1.90
CA ILE A 282 -8.83 -4.52 -1.35
C ILE A 282 -7.50 -5.01 -0.78
N THR A 283 -7.55 -5.69 0.36
CA THR A 283 -6.38 -6.26 1.04
C THR A 283 -5.22 -5.30 1.38
N PRO A 284 -5.42 -4.01 1.71
CA PRO A 284 -4.30 -3.11 1.90
C PRO A 284 -3.69 -3.21 3.30
N PHE A 285 -4.44 -3.69 4.30
CA PHE A 285 -4.00 -3.72 5.70
C PHE A 285 -3.25 -5.01 6.04
N ASP A 286 -2.16 -4.91 6.79
CA ASP A 286 -1.47 -6.07 7.34
C ASP A 286 -1.12 -5.86 8.82
N GLU A 287 -0.42 -6.83 9.41
CA GLU A 287 -0.05 -6.79 10.84
C GLU A 287 0.79 -5.56 11.21
N ARG A 288 1.47 -4.93 10.26
CA ARG A 288 2.20 -3.68 10.49
C ARG A 288 1.23 -2.52 10.68
N ASP A 289 0.14 -2.46 9.91
CA ASP A 289 -0.93 -1.47 10.11
C ASP A 289 -1.52 -1.62 11.51
N ARG A 290 -1.88 -2.85 11.92
CA ARG A 290 -2.39 -3.12 13.27
C ARG A 290 -1.46 -2.56 14.34
N LYS A 291 -0.19 -2.96 14.33
CA LYS A 291 0.80 -2.53 15.34
C LYS A 291 1.03 -1.03 15.34
N PHE A 292 1.10 -0.43 14.16
CA PHE A 292 1.26 1.01 14.01
C PHE A 292 0.06 1.77 14.57
N LEU A 293 -1.17 1.36 14.25
CA LEU A 293 -2.37 2.03 14.73
C LEU A 293 -2.62 1.80 16.22
N GLU A 294 -2.35 0.60 16.74
CA GLU A 294 -2.31 0.35 18.19
C GLU A 294 -1.34 1.32 18.88
N LYS A 295 -0.17 1.56 18.29
CA LYS A 295 0.83 2.51 18.79
C LYS A 295 0.34 3.96 18.74
N VAL A 296 -0.32 4.36 17.66
CA VAL A 296 -0.94 5.70 17.53
C VAL A 296 -1.98 5.94 18.62
N CYS A 297 -2.76 4.91 18.98
CA CYS A 297 -3.82 4.98 19.97
C CYS A 297 -3.33 5.01 21.43
N GLU A 298 -2.08 4.67 21.74
CA GLU A 298 -1.57 4.52 23.11
C GLU A 298 -1.71 5.77 23.99
N ASP A 299 -1.65 6.96 23.39
CA ASP A 299 -1.71 8.23 24.14
C ASP A 299 -3.13 8.76 24.33
N ILE A 300 -4.10 8.28 23.54
CA ILE A 300 -5.49 8.76 23.60
C ILE A 300 -6.10 8.60 25.00
N PRO A 301 -5.96 7.45 25.72
CA PRO A 301 -6.53 7.30 27.05
C PRO A 301 -6.01 8.30 28.10
N LYS A 302 -4.79 8.84 27.89
CA LYS A 302 -4.13 9.77 28.81
C LYS A 302 -4.65 11.19 28.67
N ILE A 303 -5.09 11.56 27.46
CA ILE A 303 -5.56 12.90 27.12
C ILE A 303 -7.10 12.99 27.03
N TRP A 304 -7.79 11.84 26.93
CA TRP A 304 -9.24 11.79 26.79
C TRP A 304 -9.99 12.07 28.10
N ASP A 305 -10.96 13.00 28.02
CA ASP A 305 -12.00 13.29 28.99
C ASP A 305 -13.36 13.22 28.29
N GLU A 306 -14.29 12.42 28.81
CA GLU A 306 -15.62 12.19 28.25
C GLU A 306 -16.43 13.50 28.09
N LYS A 307 -16.13 14.53 28.90
CA LYS A 307 -16.76 15.86 28.77
C LYS A 307 -16.52 16.52 27.42
N LEU A 308 -15.40 16.22 26.75
CA LEU A 308 -15.07 16.76 25.43
C LEU A 308 -16.12 16.38 24.37
N LEU A 309 -16.83 15.29 24.60
CA LEU A 309 -17.87 14.80 23.69
C LEU A 309 -19.21 15.50 23.95
N GLU A 310 -19.44 15.99 25.17
CA GLU A 310 -20.67 16.72 25.55
C GLU A 310 -20.62 18.22 25.18
N GLU A 311 -19.43 18.76 24.95
CA GLU A 311 -19.17 20.19 24.67
C GLU A 311 -19.24 20.58 23.18
N ARG A 312 -19.53 19.62 22.28
CA ARG A 312 -19.61 19.81 20.81
C ARG A 312 -21.05 19.97 20.31
#